data_AF-A0A0F6HGG1-F1
#
_entry.id   AF-A0A0F6HGG1-F1
#
_cell.length_a   1.000
_cell.length_b   1.000
_cell.length_c   1.000
_cell.angle_alpha   90.00
_cell.angle_beta   90.00
_cell.angle_gamma   90.00
#
_symmetry.space_group_name_H-M   'P 1'
#
loop_
_entity.id
_entity.type
_entity.pdbx_description
1 polymer ?
#
loop_
_entity_poly.entity_id
_entity_poly.type
_entity_poly.pdbx_seq_one_letter_code
_entity_poly.pdbx_strand_id
1 'polypeptide(L)'
;MKLKSLLFICFMTIWAVQCTGLNIMYSYGHLQPNTNPTKDYAVGLPLYFKGGIFVHDGVIPGPLGDNAENTSIGKACSKNILWLVSFGDSSIEAAKADGKITKVASIEYEQLGVFYGAIYHKFCTVVTGSNTAVETKTDAKSATGKKK
;
A
#
# COMPACT_ATOMS: atom_id res chain seq x y z
N MET A 1 -27.24 11.39 32.70
CA MET A 1 -25.86 11.93 32.60
C MET A 1 -25.93 13.45 32.52
N LYS A 2 -25.05 14.18 33.22
CA LYS A 2 -25.06 15.66 33.18
C LYS A 2 -24.59 16.16 31.82
N LEU A 3 -25.22 17.21 31.26
CA LEU A 3 -24.93 17.78 29.94
C LEU A 3 -23.43 18.06 29.73
N LYS A 4 -22.73 18.52 30.76
CA LYS A 4 -21.27 18.76 30.74
C LYS A 4 -20.46 17.48 30.50
N SER A 5 -20.92 16.36 31.06
CA SER A 5 -20.29 15.04 30.85
C SER A 5 -20.51 14.52 29.44
N LEU A 6 -21.68 14.80 28.85
CA LEU A 6 -22.00 14.41 27.48
C LEU A 6 -21.16 15.21 26.48
N LEU A 7 -21.05 16.52 26.66
CA LEU A 7 -20.23 17.40 25.82
C LEU A 7 -18.74 17.03 25.86
N PHE A 8 -18.23 16.66 27.03
CA PHE A 8 -16.84 16.21 27.18
C PHE A 8 -16.56 14.90 26.43
N ILE A 9 -17.48 13.93 26.51
CA ILE A 9 -17.36 12.66 25.77
C ILE A 9 -17.41 12.92 24.27
N CYS A 10 -18.34 13.75 23.78
CA CYS A 10 -18.42 14.09 22.36
C CYS A 10 -17.14 14.81 21.87
N PHE A 11 -16.56 15.70 22.67
CA PHE A 11 -15.32 16.38 22.28
C PHE A 11 -14.14 15.40 22.21
N MET A 12 -14.02 14.48 23.18
CA MET A 12 -12.99 13.43 23.16
C MET A 12 -13.14 12.45 22.00
N THR A 13 -14.37 12.07 21.63
CA THR A 13 -14.60 11.19 20.47
C THR A 13 -14.31 11.89 19.15
N ILE A 14 -14.56 13.20 19.03
CA ILE A 14 -14.19 13.96 17.83
C ILE A 14 -12.66 13.96 17.64
N TRP A 15 -11.89 14.19 18.71
CA TRP A 15 -10.42 14.15 18.62
C TRP A 15 -9.85 12.76 18.33
N ALA A 16 -10.51 11.68 18.79
CA ALA A 16 -10.08 10.31 18.51
C ALA A 16 -10.31 9.87 17.05
N VAL A 17 -11.20 10.54 16.30
CA VAL A 17 -11.59 10.13 14.94
C VAL A 17 -10.86 10.93 13.85
N GLN A 18 -10.31 12.12 14.15
CA GLN A 18 -9.69 12.99 13.14
C GLN A 18 -8.26 12.58 12.72
N CYS A 19 -7.66 11.55 13.33
CA CYS A 19 -6.32 11.07 12.94
C CYS A 19 -6.32 9.70 12.24
N THR A 20 -7.46 9.05 12.03
CA THR A 20 -7.49 7.66 11.54
C THR A 20 -7.59 7.53 10.02
N GLY A 21 -7.67 8.63 9.26
CA GLY A 21 -7.83 8.56 7.80
C GLY A 21 -9.11 7.83 7.34
N LEU A 22 -10.02 7.52 8.27
CA LEU A 22 -11.27 6.82 8.02
C LEU A 22 -12.30 7.79 7.46
N ASN A 23 -12.47 7.73 6.15
CA ASN A 23 -13.51 8.46 5.45
C ASN A 23 -14.73 7.54 5.26
N ILE A 24 -15.82 7.81 6.00
CA ILE A 24 -17.06 7.02 5.96
C ILE A 24 -17.67 6.93 4.55
N MET A 25 -17.53 7.99 3.74
CA MET A 25 -18.03 7.99 2.36
C MET A 25 -17.25 6.99 1.49
N TYR A 26 -15.95 6.85 1.71
CA TYR A 26 -15.21 5.72 1.14
C TYR A 26 -15.68 4.43 1.80
N SER A 27 -15.61 4.26 3.12
CA SER A 27 -15.91 2.98 3.80
C SER A 27 -17.28 2.35 3.50
N TYR A 28 -18.31 3.16 3.22
CA TYR A 28 -19.70 2.71 3.00
C TYR A 28 -20.26 3.07 1.62
N GLY A 29 -19.66 4.03 0.91
CA GLY A 29 -20.12 4.44 -0.41
C GLY A 29 -19.63 3.46 -1.46
N HIS A 30 -20.55 2.87 -2.22
CA HIS A 30 -20.26 2.00 -3.37
C HIS A 30 -19.71 2.78 -4.59
N LEU A 31 -19.20 3.98 -4.37
CA LEU A 31 -18.60 4.81 -5.41
C LEU A 31 -17.15 4.34 -5.60
N GLN A 32 -16.97 3.37 -6.49
CA GLN A 32 -15.65 2.94 -6.95
C GLN A 32 -14.94 4.13 -7.60
N PRO A 33 -13.95 4.78 -6.95
CA PRO A 33 -13.26 5.91 -7.54
C PRO A 33 -12.10 5.33 -8.32
N ASN A 34 -12.33 5.09 -9.63
CA ASN A 34 -11.39 4.63 -10.66
C ASN A 34 -11.47 3.12 -10.99
N THR A 35 -11.38 2.80 -12.29
CA THR A 35 -11.33 1.46 -12.90
C THR A 35 -10.06 0.66 -12.57
N ASN A 36 -9.24 1.16 -11.65
CA ASN A 36 -8.09 0.45 -11.10
C ASN A 36 -8.54 -0.44 -9.92
N PRO A 37 -8.35 -1.77 -9.94
CA PRO A 37 -8.84 -2.72 -8.91
C PRO A 37 -8.22 -2.58 -7.50
N THR A 38 -7.59 -1.45 -7.20
CA THR A 38 -6.62 -1.28 -6.09
C THR A 38 -7.22 -0.59 -4.88
N LYS A 39 -8.39 0.05 -5.03
CA LYS A 39 -9.04 0.75 -3.93
C LYS A 39 -9.96 -0.09 -3.08
N ASP A 40 -10.26 -1.35 -3.45
CA ASP A 40 -11.13 -2.24 -2.67
C ASP A 40 -10.67 -2.40 -1.19
N TYR A 41 -9.40 -2.12 -0.88
CA TYR A 41 -8.84 -2.19 0.48
C TYR A 41 -8.78 -0.85 1.22
N ALA A 42 -8.98 0.29 0.54
CA ALA A 42 -9.18 1.60 1.18
C ALA A 42 -10.64 1.78 1.66
N VAL A 43 -11.51 0.87 1.21
CA VAL A 43 -12.91 0.77 1.59
C VAL A 43 -13.00 -0.31 2.67
N GLY A 44 -13.63 -0.02 3.81
CA GLY A 44 -13.67 -0.96 4.93
C GLY A 44 -14.41 -2.27 4.62
N LEU A 45 -15.47 -2.22 3.80
CA LEU A 45 -16.35 -3.37 3.54
C LEU A 45 -15.77 -4.47 2.64
N PRO A 46 -15.14 -4.19 1.47
CA PRO A 46 -14.62 -5.21 0.58
C PRO A 46 -13.45 -6.00 1.18
N LEU A 47 -12.73 -5.44 2.16
CA LEU A 47 -11.78 -6.16 3.01
C LEU A 47 -12.41 -7.38 3.71
N TYR A 48 -13.65 -7.26 4.22
CA TYR A 48 -14.36 -8.34 4.90
C TYR A 48 -14.78 -9.48 3.94
N PHE A 49 -15.01 -9.18 2.66
CA PHE A 49 -15.49 -10.15 1.68
C PHE A 49 -14.37 -10.76 0.83
N LYS A 50 -13.25 -10.04 0.67
CA LYS A 50 -12.12 -10.48 -0.16
C LYS A 50 -11.02 -11.17 0.66
N GLY A 51 -10.92 -10.87 1.96
CA GLY A 51 -10.06 -11.55 2.92
C GLY A 51 -10.80 -12.52 3.84
N GLY A 52 -10.11 -13.53 4.35
CA GLY A 52 -10.62 -14.40 5.41
C GLY A 52 -10.69 -13.68 6.76
N ILE A 53 -11.69 -14.02 7.58
CA ILE A 53 -11.89 -13.43 8.92
C ILE A 53 -10.71 -13.70 9.84
N PHE A 54 -10.29 -14.97 9.93
CA PHE A 54 -9.28 -15.43 10.88
C PHE A 54 -7.87 -15.09 10.42
N VAL A 55 -7.56 -15.37 9.16
CA VAL A 55 -6.29 -15.05 8.53
C VAL A 55 -6.59 -14.65 7.09
N HIS A 56 -6.02 -13.55 6.65
CA HIS A 56 -5.98 -13.19 5.24
C HIS A 56 -4.54 -12.87 4.83
N ASP A 57 -4.16 -13.39 3.67
CA ASP A 57 -2.92 -13.06 2.98
C ASP A 57 -3.31 -12.69 1.54
N GLY A 58 -2.85 -11.54 1.06
CA GLY A 58 -3.28 -11.01 -0.23
C GLY A 58 -2.24 -10.08 -0.84
N VAL A 59 -2.11 -10.17 -2.15
CA VAL A 59 -1.31 -9.25 -2.97
C VAL A 59 -2.25 -8.42 -3.81
N ILE A 60 -2.02 -7.10 -3.81
CA ILE A 60 -2.88 -6.13 -4.46
C ILE A 60 -1.98 -5.32 -5.39
N PRO A 61 -2.26 -5.27 -6.70
CA PRO A 61 -1.50 -4.41 -7.58
C PRO A 61 -1.66 -2.95 -7.12
N GLY A 62 -0.65 -2.14 -7.32
CA GLY A 62 -0.66 -0.70 -7.10
C GLY A 62 -0.84 0.06 -8.42
N PRO A 63 -0.66 1.38 -8.41
CA PRO A 63 -0.53 2.12 -9.66
C PRO A 63 0.69 1.60 -10.45
N LEU A 64 0.50 1.45 -11.76
CA LEU A 64 1.60 1.18 -12.68
C LEU A 64 2.46 2.43 -12.79
N GLY A 65 3.78 2.24 -12.81
CA GLY A 65 4.74 3.31 -12.99
C GLY A 65 5.00 3.61 -14.46
N ASP A 66 6.18 4.18 -14.74
CA ASP A 66 6.67 4.35 -16.09
C ASP A 66 6.95 2.97 -16.71
N ASN A 67 6.97 2.85 -18.04
CA ASN A 67 7.32 1.61 -18.75
C ASN A 67 8.82 1.27 -18.60
N ALA A 68 9.27 1.11 -17.37
CA ALA A 68 10.63 0.80 -16.98
C ALA A 68 10.83 -0.72 -16.96
N GLU A 69 12.06 -1.14 -17.24
CA GLU A 69 12.43 -2.55 -17.22
C GLU A 69 12.40 -3.10 -15.79
N ASN A 70 11.85 -4.30 -15.61
CA ASN A 70 11.77 -4.95 -14.31
C ASN A 70 13.10 -5.65 -13.98
N THR A 71 14.07 -4.89 -13.47
CA THR A 71 15.44 -5.38 -13.19
C THR A 71 15.80 -5.37 -11.70
N SER A 72 15.00 -4.71 -10.88
CA SER A 72 15.23 -4.55 -9.45
C SER A 72 13.89 -4.55 -8.71
N ILE A 73 13.88 -5.17 -7.53
CA ILE A 73 12.72 -5.25 -6.63
C ILE A 73 13.18 -4.74 -5.27
N GLY A 74 12.38 -3.88 -4.65
CA GLY A 74 12.60 -3.39 -3.29
C GLY A 74 11.33 -3.47 -2.47
N LYS A 75 11.48 -3.70 -1.16
CA LYS A 75 10.34 -3.97 -0.28
C LYS A 75 10.46 -3.25 1.05
N ALA A 76 9.38 -2.57 1.44
CA ALA A 76 9.29 -1.89 2.73
C ALA A 76 7.99 -2.25 3.44
N CYS A 77 8.06 -2.53 4.74
CA CYS A 77 6.93 -3.04 5.51
C CYS A 77 6.70 -2.26 6.80
N SER A 78 5.43 -2.07 7.11
CA SER A 78 4.94 -1.63 8.42
C SER A 78 4.13 -2.76 9.06
N LYS A 79 4.17 -2.80 10.39
CA LYS A 79 3.47 -3.79 11.19
C LYS A 79 2.71 -3.10 12.31
N ASN A 80 1.61 -3.72 12.73
CA ASN A 80 0.96 -3.39 13.98
C ASN A 80 0.70 -4.66 14.80
N ILE A 81 0.64 -4.48 16.12
CA ILE A 81 0.33 -5.52 17.10
C ILE A 81 -0.83 -5.02 17.94
N LEU A 82 -1.88 -5.83 18.01
CA LEU A 82 -3.12 -5.58 18.75
C LEU A 82 -3.80 -4.25 18.40
N TRP A 83 -3.44 -3.63 17.26
CA TRP A 83 -3.80 -2.26 16.92
C TRP A 83 -3.33 -1.19 17.93
N LEU A 84 -2.46 -1.57 18.89
CA LEU A 84 -1.97 -0.70 19.96
C LEU A 84 -0.60 -0.09 19.63
N VAL A 85 0.27 -0.88 19.01
CA VAL A 85 1.63 -0.47 18.69
C VAL A 85 1.87 -0.71 17.22
N SER A 86 2.36 0.31 16.51
CA SER A 86 2.75 0.21 15.11
C SER A 86 4.16 0.72 14.89
N PHE A 87 4.88 0.08 13.99
CA PHE A 87 6.27 0.40 13.66
C PHE A 87 6.62 -0.06 12.25
N GLY A 88 7.65 0.55 11.69
CA GLY A 88 8.14 0.32 10.33
C GLY A 88 7.72 1.42 9.36
N ASP A 89 8.24 1.33 8.14
CA ASP A 89 7.98 2.24 7.05
C ASP A 89 7.56 1.39 5.84
N SER A 90 6.34 1.63 5.35
CA SER A 90 5.81 0.99 4.14
C SER A 90 5.60 1.99 3.01
N SER A 91 6.34 3.11 3.03
CA SER A 91 6.34 4.08 1.95
C SER A 91 6.95 3.50 0.66
N ILE A 92 6.55 4.08 -0.48
CA ILE A 92 7.13 3.75 -1.78
C ILE A 92 8.60 4.16 -1.80
N GLU A 93 8.95 5.26 -1.13
CA GLU A 93 10.31 5.79 -1.02
C GLU A 93 11.24 4.82 -0.30
N ALA A 94 10.80 4.26 0.83
CA ALA A 94 11.56 3.24 1.55
C ALA A 94 11.76 1.98 0.70
N ALA A 95 10.72 1.52 0.00
CA ALA A 95 10.81 0.35 -0.88
C ALA A 95 11.72 0.62 -2.10
N LYS A 96 11.65 1.81 -2.69
CA LYS A 96 12.58 2.23 -3.76
C LYS A 96 14.01 2.28 -3.26
N ALA A 97 14.24 2.83 -2.07
CA ALA A 97 15.58 2.91 -1.48
C ALA A 97 16.17 1.51 -1.24
N ASP A 98 15.36 0.58 -0.73
CA ASP A 98 15.74 -0.83 -0.52
C ASP A 98 16.17 -1.51 -1.83
N GLY A 99 15.38 -1.35 -2.91
CA GLY A 99 15.69 -1.89 -4.24
C GLY A 99 16.66 -1.05 -5.08
N LYS A 100 17.13 0.08 -4.56
CA LYS A 100 17.86 1.13 -5.30
C LYS A 100 17.12 1.62 -6.56
N ILE A 101 15.79 1.48 -6.62
CA ILE A 101 15.02 1.73 -7.83
C ILE A 101 14.89 3.23 -8.08
N THR A 102 15.28 3.66 -9.28
CA THR A 102 15.13 5.07 -9.70
C THR A 102 13.87 5.26 -10.53
N LYS A 103 13.59 4.33 -11.46
CA LYS A 103 12.38 4.29 -12.29
C LYS A 103 11.47 3.15 -11.87
N VAL A 104 10.25 3.46 -11.48
CA VAL A 104 9.26 2.47 -11.02
C VAL A 104 8.52 1.92 -12.24
N ALA A 105 8.44 0.60 -12.35
CA ALA A 105 7.66 -0.12 -13.36
C ALA A 105 6.29 -0.52 -12.81
N SER A 106 6.28 -1.14 -11.63
CA SER A 106 5.05 -1.54 -10.95
C SER A 106 5.21 -1.45 -9.44
N ILE A 107 4.06 -1.34 -8.78
CA ILE A 107 3.94 -1.35 -7.33
C ILE A 107 2.97 -2.48 -6.99
N GLU A 108 3.26 -3.23 -5.94
CA GLU A 108 2.37 -4.23 -5.36
C GLU A 108 2.31 -4.04 -3.85
N TYR A 109 1.15 -4.32 -3.26
CA TYR A 109 0.94 -4.26 -1.82
C TYR A 109 0.64 -5.66 -1.31
N GLU A 110 1.49 -6.16 -0.42
CA GLU A 110 1.23 -7.40 0.30
C GLU A 110 0.61 -7.09 1.66
N GLN A 111 -0.49 -7.77 1.98
CA GLN A 111 -1.19 -7.64 3.24
C GLN A 111 -1.34 -8.99 3.92
N LEU A 112 -0.95 -9.04 5.18
CA LEU A 112 -1.22 -10.17 6.06
C LEU A 112 -1.93 -9.66 7.30
N GLY A 113 -3.13 -10.17 7.58
CA GLY A 113 -3.88 -9.83 8.77
C GLY A 113 -4.43 -11.04 9.49
N VAL A 114 -4.50 -10.93 10.81
CA VAL A 114 -5.04 -11.94 11.72
C VAL A 114 -6.22 -11.34 12.49
N PHE A 115 -7.38 -12.01 12.46
CA PHE A 115 -8.64 -11.50 13.00
C PHE A 115 -8.95 -10.07 12.52
N TYR A 116 -9.23 -9.90 11.23
CA TYR A 116 -9.42 -8.59 10.59
C TYR A 116 -8.25 -7.61 10.75
N GLY A 117 -7.03 -8.10 11.01
CA GLY A 117 -5.88 -7.26 11.29
C GLY A 117 -5.88 -6.65 12.70
N ALA A 118 -6.85 -6.99 13.56
CA ALA A 118 -6.94 -6.46 14.92
C ALA A 118 -5.85 -7.02 15.83
N ILE A 119 -5.48 -8.30 15.67
CA ILE A 119 -4.41 -8.91 16.48
C ILE A 119 -3.04 -8.60 15.91
N TYR A 120 -2.92 -8.72 14.60
CA TYR A 120 -1.69 -8.46 13.88
C TYR A 120 -2.03 -8.07 12.46
N HIS A 121 -1.37 -7.03 11.98
CA HIS A 121 -1.42 -6.64 10.58
C HIS A 121 -0.01 -6.28 10.09
N LYS A 122 0.33 -6.78 8.91
CA LYS A 122 1.55 -6.45 8.17
C LYS A 122 1.14 -5.95 6.80
N PHE A 123 1.60 -4.75 6.47
CA PHE A 123 1.44 -4.15 5.16
C PHE A 123 2.81 -3.89 4.56
N CYS A 124 3.08 -4.45 3.39
CA CYS A 124 4.33 -4.26 2.66
C CYS A 124 4.05 -3.63 1.30
N THR A 125 4.87 -2.64 0.96
CA THR A 125 4.94 -2.07 -0.38
C THR A 125 6.12 -2.71 -1.09
N VAL A 126 5.85 -3.37 -2.21
CA VAL A 126 6.84 -3.97 -3.10
C VAL A 126 6.90 -3.08 -4.34
N VAL A 127 8.07 -2.53 -4.60
CA VAL A 127 8.31 -1.70 -5.77
C VAL A 127 9.22 -2.45 -6.69
N THR A 128 8.87 -2.43 -7.96
CA THR A 128 9.55 -3.14 -9.01
C THR A 128 9.91 -2.15 -10.11
N GLY A 129 11.13 -2.21 -10.64
CA GLY A 129 11.59 -1.24 -11.61
C GLY A 129 13.05 -1.38 -11.98
N SER A 130 13.64 -0.30 -12.48
CA SER A 130 15.04 -0.28 -12.91
C SER A 130 15.90 0.71 -12.13
N ASN A 131 17.18 0.37 -12.09
CA ASN A 131 18.26 1.27 -11.70
C ASN A 131 18.76 2.00 -12.94
N THR A 132 18.98 3.32 -12.86
CA THR A 132 19.51 4.12 -14.00
C THR A 132 20.88 3.62 -14.48
N ALA A 133 21.59 2.82 -13.68
CA ALA A 133 22.86 2.19 -14.05
C ALA A 133 22.73 1.05 -15.10
N VAL A 134 21.51 0.54 -15.35
CA VAL A 134 21.27 -0.58 -16.30
C VAL A 134 20.89 -0.08 -17.69
N GLU A 135 20.21 1.07 -17.80
CA GLU A 135 19.80 1.65 -19.09
C GLU A 135 21.00 1.92 -20.02
N THR A 136 22.20 2.15 -19.49
CA THR A 136 23.38 2.43 -20.32
C THR A 136 23.98 1.20 -21.01
N LYS A 137 23.59 -0.04 -20.66
CA LYS A 137 24.25 -1.25 -21.20
C LYS A 137 23.48 -1.97 -22.30
N THR A 138 22.18 -1.74 -22.42
CA THR A 138 21.36 -2.49 -23.39
C THR A 138 21.23 -1.75 -24.74
N ASP A 139 21.25 -0.41 -24.75
CA ASP A 139 21.12 0.37 -25.99
C ASP A 139 22.39 0.35 -26.87
N ALA A 140 23.55 0.03 -26.29
CA ALA A 140 24.81 0.01 -27.04
C ALA A 140 25.03 -1.26 -27.89
N LYS A 141 24.23 -2.33 -27.73
CA LYS A 141 24.47 -3.61 -28.41
C LYS A 141 23.60 -3.88 -29.64
N SER A 142 22.57 -3.07 -29.92
CA SER A 142 21.66 -3.32 -31.07
C SER A 142 22.00 -2.53 -32.34
N ALA A 143 22.95 -1.59 -32.30
CA ALA A 143 23.27 -0.71 -33.44
C ALA A 143 24.53 -1.12 -34.25
N THR A 144 24.93 -2.40 -34.26
CA THR A 144 26.03 -2.86 -35.13
C THR A 144 25.70 -4.16 -35.87
N GLY A 145 25.28 -3.99 -37.13
CA GLY A 145 25.79 -4.80 -38.23
C GLY A 145 24.86 -5.86 -38.84
N LYS A 146 24.21 -5.50 -39.94
CA LYS A 146 24.44 -6.17 -41.24
C LYS A 146 23.85 -5.36 -42.41
N LYS A 147 24.69 -4.49 -42.98
CA LYS A 147 24.66 -4.19 -44.42
C LYS A 147 25.72 -5.08 -45.07
N LYS A 148 25.28 -6.07 -45.84
CA LYS A 148 25.87 -6.56 -47.10
C LYS A 148 25.01 -7.69 -47.63
#